data_AF-A0A7Y6B6J9-F1
#
_entry.id   AF-A0A7Y6B6J9-F1
#
_cell.length_a   1.000
_cell.length_b   1.000
_cell.length_c   1.000
_cell.angle_alpha   90.00
_cell.angle_beta   90.00
_cell.angle_gamma   90.00
#
_symmetry.space_group_name_H-M   'P 1'
#
loop_
_entity.id
_entity.type
_entity.pdbx_description
1 polymer ?
#
loop_
_entity_poly.entity_id
_entity_poly.type
_entity_poly.pdbx_seq_one_letter_code
_entity_poly.pdbx_strand_id
1 'polypeptide(L)'
;MLIATIIATAFGIGAPGEAAPPQPSVQLQALLRSSGYQGNIQRLFSALPADVFQRCPTLVSQGSTVTVLSPVRFAQDGYPVSGAWKQSFPIRGCGNDTSINIFFQGQADEKIASIVAVPGDTHADLALQRDALRYAWLGAKAAAPNCATPHARHTRYDGVVDAAHKSWRESWIIAACGRNVEVPITFTPDPTGTRITAQMPRPLR
;
A
#
# COMPACT_ATOMS: atom_id res chain seq x y z
N MET A 1 -7.99 8.21 70.80
CA MET A 1 -7.15 7.24 70.07
C MET A 1 -7.71 7.15 68.66
N LEU A 2 -7.07 7.80 67.68
CA LEU A 2 -7.48 7.79 66.27
C LEU A 2 -7.06 6.46 65.62
N ILE A 3 -7.96 5.81 64.89
CA ILE A 3 -7.62 4.76 63.92
C ILE A 3 -7.87 5.35 62.54
N ALA A 4 -6.77 5.58 61.80
CA ALA A 4 -6.81 6.04 60.42
C ALA A 4 -6.93 4.82 59.49
N THR A 5 -8.04 4.76 58.74
CA THR A 5 -8.24 3.74 57.71
C THR A 5 -7.61 4.22 56.40
N ILE A 6 -6.52 3.58 55.98
CA ILE A 6 -5.89 3.83 54.67
C ILE A 6 -6.69 3.07 53.61
N ILE A 7 -7.43 3.80 52.77
CA ILE A 7 -8.04 3.25 51.57
C ILE A 7 -6.95 3.22 50.49
N ALA A 8 -6.45 2.03 50.17
CA ALA A 8 -5.60 1.80 49.01
C ALA A 8 -6.47 1.81 47.75
N THR A 9 -6.50 2.94 47.03
CA THR A 9 -7.02 2.99 45.67
C THR A 9 -6.00 2.39 44.72
N ALA A 10 -6.29 1.18 44.22
CA ALA A 10 -5.57 0.59 43.11
C ALA A 10 -5.89 1.40 41.83
N PHE A 11 -4.95 2.24 41.40
CA PHE A 11 -4.97 2.83 40.06
C PHE A 11 -4.64 1.74 39.04
N GLY A 12 -5.66 1.19 38.40
CA GLY A 12 -5.49 0.37 37.21
C GLY A 12 -4.99 1.24 36.06
N ILE A 13 -3.72 1.08 35.70
CA ILE A 13 -3.15 1.68 34.48
C ILE A 13 -3.59 0.78 33.32
N GLY A 14 -4.74 1.08 32.72
CA GLY A 14 -5.11 0.53 31.42
C GLY A 14 -4.18 1.11 30.36
N ALA A 15 -3.48 0.25 29.62
CA ALA A 15 -2.75 0.68 28.43
C ALA A 15 -3.70 1.39 27.45
N PRO A 16 -3.29 2.48 26.77
CA PRO A 16 -4.10 3.10 25.75
C PRO A 16 -4.35 2.06 24.65
N GLY A 17 -5.61 1.65 24.52
CA GLY A 17 -6.05 0.73 23.47
C GLY A 17 -5.80 1.38 22.12
N GLU A 18 -4.99 0.72 21.28
CA GLU A 18 -4.86 1.07 19.88
C GLU A 18 -6.24 0.98 19.25
N ALA A 19 -6.79 2.13 18.84
CA ALA A 19 -8.12 2.18 18.26
C ALA A 19 -8.16 1.25 17.04
N ALA A 20 -9.14 0.35 17.01
CA ALA A 20 -9.33 -0.54 15.88
C ALA A 20 -9.36 0.28 14.57
N PRO A 21 -8.77 -0.22 13.47
CA PRO A 21 -8.77 0.50 12.20
C PRO A 21 -10.19 0.92 11.82
N PRO A 22 -10.38 2.15 11.33
CA PRO A 22 -11.71 2.63 10.99
C PRO A 22 -12.36 1.69 9.97
N GLN A 23 -13.57 1.25 10.26
CA GLN A 23 -14.32 0.37 9.37
C GLN A 23 -15.01 1.18 8.26
N PRO A 24 -15.19 0.60 7.06
CA PRO A 24 -15.94 1.27 5.99
C PRO A 24 -17.37 1.61 6.43
N SER A 25 -17.77 2.88 6.29
CA SER A 25 -19.15 3.32 6.54
C SER A 25 -20.14 2.67 5.56
N VAL A 26 -21.44 2.68 5.89
CA VAL A 26 -22.49 2.17 5.00
C VAL A 26 -22.47 2.88 3.64
N GLN A 27 -22.22 4.19 3.63
CA GLN A 27 -22.09 4.99 2.42
C GLN A 27 -20.87 4.57 1.59
N LEU A 28 -19.73 4.32 2.22
CA LEU A 28 -18.55 3.80 1.52
C LEU A 28 -18.83 2.40 0.96
N GLN A 29 -19.48 1.52 1.71
CA GLN A 29 -19.88 0.19 1.22
C GLN A 29 -20.82 0.28 0.02
N ALA A 30 -21.75 1.24 -0.01
CA ALA A 30 -22.62 1.49 -1.15
C ALA A 30 -21.83 1.99 -2.37
N LEU A 31 -20.92 2.96 -2.17
CA LEU A 31 -20.03 3.47 -3.22
C LEU A 31 -19.20 2.34 -3.85
N LEU A 32 -18.59 1.48 -3.02
CA LEU A 32 -17.77 0.35 -3.48
C LEU A 32 -18.55 -0.63 -4.38
N ARG A 33 -19.88 -0.71 -4.26
CA ARG A 33 -20.74 -1.56 -5.09
C ARG A 33 -21.35 -0.84 -6.29
N SER A 34 -21.18 0.48 -6.38
CA SER A 34 -21.75 1.28 -7.48
C SER A 34 -21.07 0.97 -8.81
N SER A 35 -21.83 1.07 -9.90
CA SER A 35 -21.32 0.86 -11.27
C SER A 35 -20.21 1.84 -11.64
N GLY A 36 -20.33 3.11 -11.23
CA GLY A 36 -19.31 4.13 -11.47
C GLY A 36 -17.97 3.79 -10.81
N TYR A 37 -18.01 3.33 -9.56
CA TYR A 37 -16.81 2.88 -8.86
C TYR A 37 -16.20 1.63 -9.51
N GLN A 38 -17.01 0.63 -9.84
CA GLN A 38 -16.54 -0.60 -10.51
C GLN A 38 -15.96 -0.32 -11.90
N GLY A 39 -16.57 0.59 -12.67
CA GLY A 39 -16.03 1.07 -13.94
C GLY A 39 -14.69 1.78 -13.78
N ASN A 40 -14.52 2.56 -12.71
CA ASN A 40 -13.25 3.18 -12.36
C ASN A 40 -12.16 2.14 -12.06
N ILE A 41 -12.47 1.10 -11.26
CA ILE A 41 -11.56 -0.02 -11.00
C ILE A 41 -11.16 -0.69 -12.31
N GLN A 42 -12.11 -1.04 -13.16
CA GLN A 42 -11.82 -1.69 -14.44
C GLN A 42 -10.89 -0.85 -15.31
N ARG A 43 -11.13 0.46 -15.40
CA ARG A 43 -10.28 1.40 -16.14
C ARG A 43 -8.84 1.42 -15.61
N LEU A 44 -8.66 1.43 -14.28
CA LEU A 44 -7.33 1.42 -13.65
C LEU A 44 -6.60 0.10 -13.93
N PHE A 45 -7.30 -1.04 -13.85
CA PHE A 45 -6.73 -2.34 -14.20
C PHE A 45 -6.33 -2.44 -15.67
N SER A 46 -7.13 -1.88 -16.59
CA SER A 46 -6.82 -1.87 -18.02
C SER A 46 -5.62 -0.99 -18.39
N ALA A 47 -5.21 -0.08 -17.52
CA ALA A 47 -4.03 0.77 -17.71
C ALA A 47 -2.73 0.13 -17.19
N LEU A 48 -2.80 -1.03 -16.53
CA LEU A 48 -1.63 -1.72 -16.00
C LEU A 48 -0.82 -2.38 -17.14
N PRO A 49 0.52 -2.41 -17.03
CA PRO A 49 1.36 -3.22 -17.90
C PRO A 49 0.97 -4.70 -17.85
N ALA A 50 1.01 -5.40 -18.99
CA ALA A 50 0.58 -6.80 -19.09
C ALA A 50 1.39 -7.77 -18.21
N ASP A 51 2.65 -7.43 -17.92
CA ASP A 51 3.53 -8.20 -17.04
C ASP A 51 3.30 -7.95 -15.54
N VAL A 52 2.53 -6.89 -15.21
CA VAL A 52 1.97 -6.61 -13.88
C VAL A 52 0.61 -7.30 -13.73
N PHE A 53 -0.29 -7.09 -14.69
CA PHE A 53 -1.61 -7.68 -14.68
C PHE A 53 -2.08 -7.95 -16.11
N GLN A 54 -2.52 -9.19 -16.34
CA GLN A 54 -3.20 -9.61 -17.55
C GLN A 54 -4.31 -10.59 -17.19
N ARG A 55 -5.35 -10.64 -18.04
CA ARG A 55 -6.38 -11.66 -17.91
C ARG A 55 -5.88 -12.96 -18.53
N CYS A 56 -6.12 -14.08 -17.87
CA CYS A 56 -5.82 -15.41 -18.38
C CYS A 56 -6.82 -16.44 -17.83
N PRO A 57 -6.89 -17.66 -18.42
CA PRO A 57 -7.83 -18.69 -17.96
C PRO A 57 -7.62 -19.16 -16.51
N THR A 58 -6.41 -19.01 -15.97
CA THR A 58 -6.07 -19.39 -14.58
C THR A 58 -6.19 -18.25 -13.58
N LEU A 59 -6.67 -17.07 -14.02
CA LEU A 59 -6.81 -15.91 -13.15
C LEU A 59 -7.86 -16.18 -12.06
N VAL A 60 -7.43 -16.09 -10.80
CA VAL A 60 -8.31 -16.20 -9.64
C VAL A 60 -8.36 -14.85 -8.93
N SER A 61 -9.57 -14.29 -8.84
CA SER A 61 -9.87 -13.14 -7.98
C SER A 61 -10.35 -13.64 -6.63
N GLN A 62 -9.70 -13.23 -5.54
CA GLN A 62 -10.13 -13.56 -4.17
C GLN A 62 -10.98 -12.44 -3.56
N GLY A 63 -11.58 -11.59 -4.41
CA GLY A 63 -12.25 -10.38 -3.97
C GLY A 63 -11.25 -9.26 -3.67
N SER A 64 -11.61 -8.40 -2.73
CA SER A 64 -10.76 -7.26 -2.34
C SER A 64 -10.99 -6.89 -0.88
N THR A 65 -9.97 -6.31 -0.26
CA THR A 65 -10.03 -5.78 1.10
C THR A 65 -9.97 -4.26 1.05
N VAL A 66 -10.77 -3.58 1.86
CA VAL A 66 -10.75 -2.12 1.99
C VAL A 66 -10.21 -1.72 3.34
N THR A 67 -9.23 -0.82 3.34
CA THR A 67 -8.65 -0.20 4.53
C THR A 67 -8.94 1.28 4.50
N VAL A 68 -9.71 1.79 5.47
CA VAL A 68 -9.93 3.23 5.60
C VAL A 68 -8.67 3.85 6.21
N LEU A 69 -8.10 4.83 5.51
CA LEU A 69 -6.87 5.53 5.91
C LEU A 69 -7.21 6.82 6.68
N SER A 70 -8.28 7.49 6.27
CA SER A 70 -8.89 8.60 7.00
C SER A 70 -10.41 8.61 6.80
N PRO A 71 -11.20 9.09 7.77
CA PRO A 71 -12.66 9.04 7.71
C PRO A 71 -13.20 9.66 6.42
N VAL A 72 -13.99 8.88 5.68
CA VAL A 72 -14.61 9.33 4.43
C VAL A 72 -15.90 10.08 4.74
N ARG A 73 -15.99 11.33 4.31
CA ARG A 73 -17.23 12.14 4.42
C ARG A 73 -17.87 12.26 3.06
N PHE A 74 -19.19 12.25 3.04
CA PHE A 74 -20.01 12.28 1.84
C PHE A 74 -20.82 13.59 1.79
N ALA A 75 -20.98 14.13 0.60
CA ALA A 75 -21.97 15.17 0.33
C ALA A 75 -23.39 14.56 0.30
N GLN A 76 -24.41 15.42 0.21
CA GLN A 76 -25.82 15.00 0.22
C GLN A 76 -26.18 14.13 -0.99
N ASP A 77 -25.48 14.31 -2.10
CA ASP A 77 -25.60 13.55 -3.34
C ASP A 77 -24.98 12.14 -3.27
N GLY A 78 -24.26 11.82 -2.19
CA GLY A 78 -23.60 10.53 -2.00
C GLY A 78 -22.18 10.45 -2.57
N TYR A 79 -21.56 11.55 -3.01
CA TYR A 79 -20.16 11.57 -3.42
C TYR A 79 -19.21 11.83 -2.25
N PRO A 80 -18.04 11.15 -2.19
CA PRO A 80 -17.07 11.38 -1.14
C PRO A 80 -16.33 12.71 -1.34
N VAL A 81 -16.48 13.63 -0.39
CA VAL A 81 -15.86 14.98 -0.44
C VAL A 81 -14.56 15.10 0.35
N SER A 82 -14.25 14.11 1.19
CA SER A 82 -12.97 14.03 1.92
C SER A 82 -12.71 12.61 2.42
N GLY A 83 -11.52 12.40 2.95
CA GLY A 83 -11.07 11.10 3.46
C GLY A 83 -10.36 10.27 2.40
N ALA A 84 -9.80 9.15 2.82
CA ALA A 84 -9.00 8.29 1.96
C ALA A 84 -9.13 6.83 2.36
N TRP A 85 -9.08 5.94 1.36
CA TRP A 85 -9.11 4.51 1.57
C TRP A 85 -8.20 3.81 0.57
N LYS A 86 -7.69 2.65 0.97
CA LYS A 86 -6.96 1.71 0.11
C LYS A 86 -7.89 0.54 -0.18
N GLN A 87 -7.90 0.06 -1.41
CA GLN A 87 -8.48 -1.22 -1.78
C GLN A 87 -7.38 -2.13 -2.34
N SER A 88 -7.21 -3.29 -1.71
CA SER A 88 -6.23 -4.30 -2.09
C SER A 88 -6.93 -5.44 -2.81
N PHE A 89 -6.43 -5.78 -4.00
CA PHE A 89 -6.93 -6.87 -4.83
C PHE A 89 -5.85 -7.97 -4.89
N PRO A 90 -5.94 -9.01 -4.05
CA PRO A 90 -5.09 -10.19 -4.19
C PRO A 90 -5.46 -10.94 -5.47
N ILE A 91 -4.45 -11.19 -6.30
CA ILE A 91 -4.59 -11.82 -7.61
C ILE A 91 -3.66 -13.01 -7.67
N ARG A 92 -4.19 -14.14 -8.12
CA ARG A 92 -3.42 -15.35 -8.34
C ARG A 92 -3.59 -15.89 -9.75
N GLY A 93 -2.59 -16.61 -10.22
CA GLY A 93 -2.56 -17.19 -11.56
C GLY A 93 -1.80 -16.32 -12.56
N CYS A 94 -1.95 -16.64 -13.85
CA CYS A 94 -1.25 -15.98 -14.95
C CYS A 94 0.29 -15.94 -14.83
N GLY A 95 0.86 -16.89 -14.06
CA GLY A 95 2.29 -17.01 -13.83
C GLY A 95 2.88 -15.96 -12.88
N ASN A 96 2.05 -15.16 -12.20
CA ASN A 96 2.53 -14.17 -11.25
C ASN A 96 1.47 -13.83 -10.20
N ASP A 97 1.62 -14.37 -9.00
CA ASP A 97 0.76 -14.02 -7.86
C ASP A 97 1.20 -12.66 -7.31
N THR A 98 0.24 -11.74 -7.15
CA THR A 98 0.52 -10.36 -6.73
C THR A 98 -0.68 -9.73 -6.04
N SER A 99 -0.49 -8.55 -5.48
CA SER A 99 -1.60 -7.71 -5.03
C SER A 99 -1.59 -6.39 -5.78
N ILE A 100 -2.73 -6.00 -6.34
CA ILE A 100 -2.91 -4.67 -6.91
C ILE A 100 -3.53 -3.80 -5.84
N ASN A 101 -2.82 -2.76 -5.44
CA ASN A 101 -3.23 -1.83 -4.41
C ASN A 101 -3.68 -0.53 -5.09
N ILE A 102 -4.91 -0.08 -4.80
CA ILE A 102 -5.42 1.18 -5.33
C ILE A 102 -5.79 2.07 -4.15
N PHE A 103 -5.28 3.29 -4.17
CA PHE A 103 -5.59 4.30 -3.18
C PHE A 103 -6.57 5.30 -3.76
N PHE A 104 -7.52 5.71 -2.94
CA PHE A 104 -8.58 6.63 -3.30
C PHE A 104 -8.64 7.77 -2.30
N GLN A 105 -8.99 8.95 -2.79
CA GLN A 105 -9.24 10.12 -1.97
C GLN A 105 -10.49 10.83 -2.48
N GLY A 106 -11.43 11.10 -1.57
CA GLY A 106 -12.58 11.95 -1.85
C GLY A 106 -12.13 13.41 -1.97
N GLN A 107 -12.65 14.11 -2.97
CA GLN A 107 -12.35 15.51 -3.24
C GLN A 107 -13.62 16.35 -3.26
N ALA A 108 -13.50 17.64 -2.92
CA ALA A 108 -14.66 18.52 -2.76
C ALA A 108 -15.42 18.81 -4.06
N ASP A 109 -14.84 18.51 -5.23
CA ASP A 109 -15.43 18.71 -6.55
C ASP A 109 -16.17 17.46 -7.08
N GLU A 110 -16.70 16.64 -6.17
CA GLU A 110 -17.40 15.38 -6.46
C GLU A 110 -16.53 14.34 -7.20
N LYS A 111 -15.21 14.51 -7.19
CA LYS A 111 -14.27 13.57 -7.78
C LYS A 111 -13.65 12.65 -6.75
N ILE A 112 -13.34 11.44 -7.22
CA ILE A 112 -12.47 10.51 -6.51
C ILE A 112 -11.13 10.52 -7.24
N ALA A 113 -10.09 11.02 -6.58
CA ALA A 113 -8.74 10.79 -7.05
C ALA A 113 -8.36 9.33 -6.77
N SER A 114 -7.77 8.68 -7.77
CA SER A 114 -7.36 7.28 -7.69
C SER A 114 -5.94 7.13 -8.18
N ILE A 115 -5.12 6.42 -7.42
CA ILE A 115 -3.74 6.08 -7.81
C ILE A 115 -3.51 4.59 -7.58
N VAL A 116 -2.96 3.92 -8.60
CA VAL A 116 -2.50 2.54 -8.46
C VAL A 116 -1.10 2.59 -7.84
N ALA A 117 -0.96 1.96 -6.68
CA ALA A 117 0.31 1.83 -5.98
C ALA A 117 1.20 0.76 -6.65
N VAL A 118 2.46 0.66 -6.20
CA VAL A 118 3.32 -0.41 -6.72
C VAL A 118 2.70 -1.79 -6.39
N PRO A 119 2.73 -2.76 -7.33
CA PRO A 119 2.16 -4.08 -7.11
C PRO A 119 2.91 -4.85 -6.01
N GLY A 120 2.23 -5.77 -5.35
CA GLY A 120 2.80 -6.63 -4.31
C GLY A 120 2.33 -6.26 -2.91
N ASP A 121 3.12 -6.63 -1.91
CA ASP A 121 2.77 -6.53 -0.49
C ASP A 121 3.61 -5.48 0.27
N THR A 122 4.11 -4.46 -0.43
CA THR A 122 4.82 -3.34 0.21
C THR A 122 4.05 -2.76 1.42
N HIS A 123 4.79 -2.51 2.49
CA HIS A 123 4.32 -1.83 3.70
C HIS A 123 4.54 -0.32 3.64
N ALA A 124 5.24 0.17 2.60
CA ALA A 124 5.40 1.59 2.35
C ALA A 124 4.06 2.24 1.99
N ASP A 125 3.74 3.39 2.61
CA ASP A 125 2.65 4.25 2.15
C ASP A 125 2.96 4.88 0.78
N LEU A 126 2.01 5.62 0.19
CA LEU A 126 2.21 6.23 -1.13
C LEU A 126 3.40 7.19 -1.21
N ALA A 127 3.69 7.94 -0.15
CA ALA A 127 4.80 8.89 -0.14
C ALA A 127 6.13 8.13 -0.13
N LEU A 128 6.23 7.12 0.75
CA LEU A 128 7.38 6.24 0.80
C LEU A 128 7.55 5.43 -0.49
N GLN A 129 6.46 5.01 -1.13
CA GLN A 129 6.54 4.30 -2.40
C GLN A 129 7.09 5.19 -3.52
N ARG A 130 6.59 6.44 -3.63
CA ARG A 130 7.10 7.42 -4.58
C ARG A 130 8.60 7.67 -4.39
N ASP A 131 9.03 7.78 -3.14
CA ASP A 131 10.43 8.09 -2.82
C ASP A 131 11.33 6.86 -3.03
N ALA A 132 10.85 5.65 -2.69
CA ALA A 132 11.54 4.38 -2.93
C ALA A 132 11.65 4.03 -4.42
N LEU A 133 10.65 4.34 -5.25
CA LEU A 133 10.69 4.13 -6.70
C LEU A 133 11.92 4.80 -7.34
N ARG A 134 12.34 5.97 -6.84
CA ARG A 134 13.54 6.66 -7.34
C ARG A 134 14.79 5.79 -7.17
N TYR A 135 14.96 5.17 -6.00
CA TYR A 135 16.08 4.28 -5.73
C TYR A 135 15.96 2.97 -6.52
N ALA A 136 14.76 2.42 -6.63
CA ALA A 136 14.51 1.21 -7.43
C ALA A 136 14.85 1.43 -8.91
N TRP A 137 14.48 2.58 -9.47
CA TRP A 137 14.84 2.95 -10.85
C TRP A 137 16.33 3.18 -11.04
N LEU A 138 17.03 3.77 -10.06
CA LEU A 138 18.49 3.89 -10.12
C LEU A 138 19.16 2.52 -10.15
N GLY A 139 18.70 1.58 -9.32
CA GLY A 139 19.15 0.19 -9.34
C GLY A 139 18.87 -0.48 -10.70
N ALA A 140 17.65 -0.34 -11.21
CA ALA A 140 17.27 -0.87 -12.52
C ALA A 140 18.11 -0.29 -13.66
N LYS A 141 18.39 1.02 -13.65
CA LYS A 141 19.24 1.69 -14.64
C LYS A 141 20.68 1.21 -14.59
N ALA A 142 21.21 0.90 -13.40
CA ALA A 142 22.55 0.31 -13.29
C ALA A 142 22.62 -1.08 -13.97
N ALA A 143 21.55 -1.88 -13.88
CA ALA A 143 21.48 -3.21 -14.48
C ALA A 143 21.03 -3.22 -15.97
N ALA A 144 20.31 -2.19 -16.40
CA ALA A 144 19.75 -2.02 -17.74
C ALA A 144 19.81 -0.54 -18.18
N PRO A 145 21.01 -0.02 -18.54
CA PRO A 145 21.24 1.42 -18.72
C PRO A 145 20.45 2.06 -19.86
N ASN A 146 20.09 1.27 -20.87
CA ASN A 146 19.37 1.75 -22.07
C ASN A 146 17.84 1.65 -21.94
N CYS A 147 17.32 1.31 -20.76
CA CYS A 147 15.88 1.16 -20.59
C CYS A 147 15.19 2.49 -20.32
N ALA A 148 14.36 2.93 -21.26
CA ALA A 148 13.66 4.22 -21.18
C ALA A 148 12.47 4.21 -20.21
N THR A 149 11.77 3.07 -20.08
CA THR A 149 10.50 2.96 -19.35
C THR A 149 10.51 1.78 -18.38
N PRO A 150 11.35 1.79 -17.33
CA PRO A 150 11.27 0.78 -16.28
C PRO A 150 10.00 0.97 -15.44
N HIS A 151 9.39 -0.12 -14.99
CA HIS A 151 8.25 -0.07 -14.08
C HIS A 151 8.36 -1.13 -12.98
N ALA A 152 7.74 -0.85 -11.83
CA ALA A 152 7.67 -1.82 -10.75
C ALA A 152 6.70 -2.94 -11.13
N ARG A 153 7.20 -4.17 -11.16
CA ARG A 153 6.42 -5.37 -11.48
C ARG A 153 5.80 -5.99 -10.23
N HIS A 154 6.54 -5.98 -9.12
CA HIS A 154 6.13 -6.57 -7.85
C HIS A 154 7.01 -6.04 -6.71
N THR A 155 6.48 -6.07 -5.49
CA THR A 155 7.18 -5.78 -4.23
C THR A 155 6.92 -6.93 -3.27
N ARG A 156 7.95 -7.30 -2.51
CA ARG A 156 7.91 -8.35 -1.49
C ARG A 156 8.38 -7.79 -0.14
N TYR A 157 7.60 -7.94 0.91
CA TYR A 157 8.03 -7.65 2.28
C TYR A 157 8.96 -8.76 2.78
N ASP A 158 10.21 -8.41 3.10
CA ASP A 158 11.23 -9.38 3.52
C ASP A 158 11.36 -9.49 5.05
N GLY A 159 10.75 -8.58 5.81
CA GLY A 159 10.75 -8.60 7.27
C GLY A 159 11.42 -7.42 7.95
N VAL A 160 11.34 -7.42 9.28
CA VAL A 160 12.04 -6.44 10.15
C VAL A 160 13.54 -6.77 10.16
N VAL A 161 14.37 -5.75 9.92
CA VAL A 161 15.84 -5.88 9.90
C VAL A 161 16.51 -5.19 11.08
N ASP A 162 15.79 -4.30 11.77
CA ASP A 162 16.21 -3.71 13.04
C ASP A 162 14.96 -3.37 13.86
N ALA A 163 14.72 -4.15 14.91
CA ALA A 163 13.55 -3.98 15.76
C ALA A 163 13.60 -2.70 16.61
N ALA A 164 14.81 -2.26 17.03
CA ALA A 164 14.96 -1.08 17.87
C ALA A 164 14.55 0.19 17.13
N HIS A 165 14.88 0.25 15.83
CA HIS A 165 14.51 1.36 14.95
C HIS A 165 13.26 1.07 14.11
N LYS A 166 12.57 -0.06 14.36
CA LYS A 166 11.43 -0.54 13.55
C LYS A 166 11.73 -0.52 12.04
N SER A 167 12.98 -0.79 11.67
CA SER A 167 13.38 -0.82 10.26
C SER A 167 12.96 -2.13 9.62
N TRP A 168 12.50 -2.05 8.38
CA TRP A 168 12.13 -3.22 7.60
C TRP A 168 12.75 -3.19 6.21
N ARG A 169 12.77 -4.36 5.58
CA ARG A 169 13.27 -4.53 4.22
C ARG A 169 12.17 -5.04 3.31
N GLU A 170 12.25 -4.59 2.07
CA GLU A 170 11.42 -5.06 0.97
C GLU A 170 12.29 -5.31 -0.27
N SER A 171 11.89 -6.26 -1.09
CA SER A 171 12.50 -6.55 -2.39
C SER A 171 11.60 -6.02 -3.49
N TRP A 172 12.10 -5.06 -4.27
CA TRP A 172 11.34 -4.40 -5.33
C TRP A 172 11.81 -4.90 -6.69
N ILE A 173 10.92 -5.62 -7.39
CA ILE A 173 11.19 -6.20 -8.70
C ILE A 173 10.81 -5.20 -9.78
N ILE A 174 11.81 -4.65 -10.44
CA ILE A 174 11.64 -3.70 -11.54
C ILE A 174 11.79 -4.43 -12.86
N ALA A 175 10.77 -4.34 -13.71
CA ALA A 175 10.87 -4.76 -15.10
C ALA A 175 11.55 -3.65 -15.89
N ALA A 176 12.70 -3.97 -16.50
CA ALA A 176 13.50 -3.06 -17.30
C ALA A 176 13.92 -3.76 -18.59
N CYS A 177 13.15 -3.53 -19.67
CA CYS A 177 13.49 -3.92 -21.03
C CYS A 177 13.79 -5.41 -21.18
N GLY A 178 12.84 -6.25 -20.72
CA GLY A 178 12.92 -7.71 -20.78
C GLY A 178 13.73 -8.35 -19.65
N ARG A 179 14.27 -7.55 -18.72
CA ARG A 179 14.97 -8.04 -17.52
C ARG A 179 14.21 -7.68 -16.27
N ASN A 180 14.14 -8.61 -15.33
CA ASN A 180 13.70 -8.32 -13.97
C ASN A 180 14.93 -8.01 -13.12
N VAL A 181 14.87 -6.88 -12.41
CA VAL A 181 15.93 -6.41 -11.51
C VAL A 181 15.35 -6.34 -10.11
N GLU A 182 15.86 -7.16 -9.19
CA GLU A 182 15.46 -7.09 -7.79
C GLU A 182 16.33 -6.05 -7.07
N VAL A 183 15.67 -5.03 -6.51
CA VAL A 183 16.31 -3.98 -5.72
C VAL A 183 15.87 -4.11 -4.26
N PRO A 184 16.75 -4.57 -3.35
CA PRO A 184 16.44 -4.59 -1.93
C PRO A 184 16.42 -3.15 -1.39
N ILE A 185 15.32 -2.77 -0.75
CA ILE A 185 15.10 -1.46 -0.16
C ILE A 185 14.91 -1.64 1.35
N THR A 186 15.65 -0.87 2.14
CA THR A 186 15.47 -0.81 3.60
C THR A 186 14.90 0.55 3.98
N PHE A 187 13.82 0.51 4.76
CA PHE A 187 13.16 1.67 5.33
C PHE A 187 13.49 1.73 6.82
N THR A 188 14.01 2.88 7.26
CA THR A 188 14.39 3.13 8.66
C THR A 188 13.69 4.40 9.14
N PRO A 189 12.61 4.27 9.93
CA PRO A 189 12.02 5.40 10.63
C PRO A 189 13.06 6.13 11.51
N ASP A 190 13.03 7.46 11.49
CA ASP A 190 13.84 8.35 12.31
C ASP A 190 13.04 9.61 12.71
N PRO A 191 13.56 10.49 13.57
CA PRO A 191 12.82 11.68 14.02
C PRO A 191 12.44 12.67 12.91
N THR A 192 13.02 12.56 11.71
CA THR A 192 12.76 13.45 10.56
C THR A 192 11.87 12.82 9.50
N GLY A 193 11.51 11.53 9.65
CA GLY A 193 10.69 10.79 8.71
C GLY A 193 11.15 9.35 8.58
N THR A 194 11.27 8.85 7.34
CA THR A 194 11.79 7.51 7.06
C THR A 194 12.95 7.62 6.11
N ARG A 195 14.14 7.25 6.57
CA ARG A 195 15.32 7.10 5.71
C ARG A 195 15.14 5.86 4.82
N ILE A 196 15.34 6.04 3.52
CA ILE A 196 15.26 4.97 2.53
C ILE A 196 16.66 4.69 2.01
N THR A 197 17.07 3.42 2.00
CA THR A 197 18.32 2.97 1.40
C THR A 197 18.06 1.81 0.46
N ALA A 198 18.76 1.77 -0.67
CA ALA A 198 18.69 0.66 -1.61
C ALA A 198 20.06 -0.02 -1.74
N GLN A 199 20.06 -1.33 -1.83
CA GLN A 199 21.25 -2.12 -2.11
C GLN A 199 21.42 -2.30 -3.62
N MET A 200 22.66 -2.50 -4.06
CA MET A 200 22.94 -2.80 -5.46
C MET A 200 22.14 -4.03 -5.91
N PRO A 201 21.51 -3.98 -7.09
CA PRO A 201 20.63 -5.06 -7.52
C PRO A 201 21.39 -6.37 -7.67
N ARG A 202 20.75 -7.46 -7.29
CA ARG A 202 21.22 -8.80 -7.63
C ARG A 202 20.54 -9.23 -8.93
N PRO A 203 21.28 -9.78 -9.91
CA PRO A 203 20.64 -10.43 -11.05
C PRO A 203 19.75 -11.56 -10.55
N LEU A 204 18.47 -11.54 -10.89
CA LEU A 204 17.60 -12.71 -10.72
C LEU A 204 18.09 -13.77 -11.73
N ARG A 205 18.53 -14.93 -11.22
CA ARG A 205 18.97 -16.07 -12.03
C ARG A 205 17.78 -16.81 -12.61
#